data_AF-A0A432R388-F1
#
_entry.id   AF-A0A432R388-F1
#
_cell.length_a   1.000
_cell.length_b   1.000
_cell.length_c   1.000
_cell.angle_alpha   90.00
_cell.angle_beta   90.00
_cell.angle_gamma   90.00
#
_symmetry.space_group_name_H-M   'P 1'
#
loop_
_entity.id
_entity.type
_entity.pdbx_description
1 polymer ?
#
loop_
_entity_poly.entity_id
_entity_poly.type
_entity_poly.pdbx_seq_one_letter_code
_entity_poly.pdbx_strand_id
1 'polypeptide(L)'
;EKMLVDEAFLQSPHGQIPCHLCHQGNPDSNDPLVAHKGMLTDPSLNSEATCGQCHEDISVSGKQSLHINAAPLYQVLDKRCSTDQLVKLKDTVLDKQCLSCHRGSCGACHVSRPDVAGGGLQKGHFFQKKPDFIYTCLPCHSSPTGNDFIGKKGSGDIHYRKYNMSCTDCHGSEELHSAAQQGDTRYHFSGRTECITCHEDVSNGPIPEHVQHKNVSCAVCHAAPYQNCNSCHIGTDKEGIVYSDSSTAFKDLKIGLNPDKNGPRFVLLRKVAVQRNTFKDSIGKMESYSALPTYKRASPHTIQRRTWQAADCNHCHGNKELFLTQDAMPFDMIVANRHVALKAADVPGPVQAKRSFILLPTHPDTAMRVSTEWLRKHRKDKNLVIVDTRTRDQYEKSHIPGAYHLCFCVFRTTADSTPPYMMKTAEELAKIFGGPRLGLTPKKRVVIYDDGHSGRGVAFLALRMIGHKNISFLDGTINSWKGKGYKLAKGRAPKTKAEKYPVSLSANLLVTNHDIIELMGAGQAIVVDSRNAAQHNGDMVRRDIAKKGGAIPEAISFPLQTLRNSNGELYPTKRLAWLLSNAGISSGATEKTIITTCNTNMLAAELYMVLEYLGYKNVKVHDGSWAEWAAEFE
;
A
#
# COMPACT_ATOMS: atom_id res chain seq x y z
N GLU A 1 0.32 23.30 23.66
CA GLU A 1 -0.57 22.67 24.64
C GLU A 1 -1.87 22.28 23.95
N LYS A 2 -2.49 21.15 24.34
CA LYS A 2 -3.72 20.63 23.70
C LYS A 2 -4.91 21.45 24.21
N MET A 3 -5.28 22.55 23.55
CA MET A 3 -6.43 23.37 23.94
C MET A 3 -7.30 23.68 22.72
N LEU A 4 -8.17 22.72 22.39
CA LEU A 4 -9.47 22.95 21.75
C LEU A 4 -10.39 21.83 22.23
N VAL A 5 -11.24 22.15 23.20
CA VAL A 5 -12.31 21.28 23.68
C VAL A 5 -13.60 21.86 23.13
N ASP A 6 -14.37 21.03 22.45
CA ASP A 6 -15.70 21.38 21.95
C ASP A 6 -16.66 21.52 23.16
N GLU A 7 -17.47 22.59 23.23
CA GLU A 7 -18.43 22.79 24.33
C GLU A 7 -19.40 21.61 24.48
N ALA A 8 -19.68 20.89 23.39
CA ALA A 8 -20.49 19.67 23.43
C ALA A 8 -19.84 18.57 24.28
N PHE A 9 -18.51 18.55 24.43
CA PHE A 9 -17.83 17.57 25.28
C PHE A 9 -18.22 17.74 26.75
N LEU A 10 -18.40 18.99 27.20
CA LEU A 10 -18.79 19.29 28.58
C LEU A 10 -20.14 18.65 28.93
N GLN A 11 -21.01 18.44 27.94
CA GLN A 11 -22.31 17.78 28.12
C GLN A 11 -22.20 16.24 28.14
N SER A 12 -21.04 15.67 27.85
CA SER A 12 -20.82 14.22 27.89
C SER A 12 -20.57 13.73 29.33
N PRO A 13 -20.79 12.43 29.62
CA PRO A 13 -20.49 11.88 30.95
C PRO A 13 -19.05 12.13 31.42
N HIS A 14 -18.08 12.12 30.50
CA HIS A 14 -16.67 12.41 30.82
C HIS A 14 -16.40 13.91 30.99
N GLY A 15 -17.15 14.79 30.32
CA GLY A 15 -16.99 16.24 30.45
C GLY A 15 -17.59 16.82 31.73
N GLN A 16 -18.45 16.05 32.41
CA GLN A 16 -18.98 16.37 33.74
C GLN A 16 -17.99 16.01 34.87
N ILE A 17 -16.89 15.32 34.54
CA ILE A 17 -15.84 14.96 35.49
C ILE A 17 -14.81 16.10 35.51
N PRO A 18 -14.49 16.68 36.68
CA PRO A 18 -13.41 17.66 36.78
C PRO A 18 -12.09 17.13 36.23
N CYS A 19 -11.44 17.91 35.34
CA CYS A 19 -10.23 17.47 34.63
C CYS A 19 -9.13 16.94 35.55
N HIS A 20 -8.97 17.54 36.74
CA HIS A 20 -7.93 17.16 37.71
C HIS A 20 -8.11 15.76 38.30
N LEU A 21 -9.32 15.19 38.29
CA LEU A 21 -9.54 13.81 38.76
C LEU A 21 -8.90 12.78 37.82
N CYS A 22 -8.86 13.09 36.53
CA CYS A 22 -8.19 12.25 35.55
C CYS A 22 -6.72 12.66 35.39
N HIS A 23 -6.50 13.95 35.17
CA HIS A 23 -5.22 14.49 34.75
C HIS A 23 -4.33 14.97 35.90
N GLN A 24 -4.77 14.93 37.16
CA GLN A 24 -4.06 15.56 38.29
C GLN A 24 -3.85 17.08 38.05
N GLY A 25 -2.85 17.67 38.70
CA GLY A 25 -2.62 19.12 38.70
C GLY A 25 -3.23 19.81 39.92
N ASN A 26 -3.19 21.15 39.91
CA ASN A 26 -3.73 21.98 40.98
C ASN A 26 -5.08 22.60 40.56
N PRO A 27 -6.21 22.07 41.07
CA PRO A 27 -7.54 22.59 40.72
C PRO A 27 -7.84 23.97 41.30
N ASP A 28 -7.09 24.42 42.31
CA ASP A 28 -7.34 25.67 43.03
C ASP A 28 -6.64 26.89 42.39
N SER A 29 -5.86 26.66 41.32
CA SER A 29 -5.13 27.71 40.62
C SER A 29 -5.77 28.06 39.28
N ASN A 30 -5.96 29.36 39.05
CA ASN A 30 -6.33 29.90 37.73
C ASN A 30 -5.12 30.26 36.86
N ASP A 31 -3.91 30.21 37.41
CA ASP A 31 -2.68 30.32 36.63
C ASP A 31 -2.39 28.98 35.92
N PRO A 32 -2.28 28.96 34.57
CA PRO A 32 -2.10 27.72 33.82
C PRO A 32 -0.83 26.93 34.16
N LEU A 33 0.28 27.60 34.48
CA LEU A 33 1.55 26.93 34.80
C LEU A 33 1.45 26.26 36.17
N VAL A 34 0.80 26.92 37.12
CA VAL A 34 0.57 26.39 38.46
C VAL A 34 -0.50 25.29 38.43
N ALA A 35 -1.58 25.48 37.66
CA ALA A 35 -2.65 24.50 37.50
C ALA A 35 -2.16 23.20 36.84
N HIS A 36 -1.32 23.30 35.81
CA HIS A 36 -0.78 22.14 35.09
C HIS A 36 0.47 21.53 35.74
N LYS A 37 0.97 22.10 36.85
CA LYS A 37 2.12 21.53 37.55
C LYS A 37 1.78 20.13 38.07
N GLY A 38 2.49 19.12 37.55
CA GLY A 38 2.25 17.71 37.88
C GLY A 38 1.10 17.04 37.12
N MET A 39 0.54 17.71 36.11
CA MET A 39 -0.54 17.15 35.29
C MET A 39 -0.05 15.96 34.45
N LEU A 40 -0.80 14.85 34.48
CA LEU A 40 -0.64 13.70 33.62
C LEU A 40 -1.17 14.01 32.21
N THR A 41 -0.30 13.96 31.20
CA THR A 41 -0.68 14.20 29.81
C THR A 41 -1.44 13.04 29.16
N ASP A 42 -1.25 11.83 29.68
CA ASP A 42 -1.99 10.62 29.32
C ASP A 42 -2.32 9.84 30.60
N PRO A 43 -3.47 10.12 31.23
CA PRO A 43 -3.85 9.47 32.49
C PRO A 43 -4.22 7.99 32.30
N SER A 44 -4.54 7.58 31.07
CA SER A 44 -4.95 6.22 30.76
C SER A 44 -3.80 5.20 30.70
N LEU A 45 -2.55 5.66 30.83
CA LEU A 45 -1.39 4.77 31.05
C LEU A 45 -1.51 4.00 32.37
N ASN A 46 -2.24 4.54 33.36
CA ASN A 46 -2.64 3.84 34.57
C ASN A 46 -4.17 3.72 34.63
N SER A 47 -4.73 2.98 33.68
CA SER A 47 -6.19 2.81 33.51
C SER A 47 -6.89 2.28 34.76
N GLU A 48 -6.24 1.44 35.58
CA GLU A 48 -6.82 0.94 36.84
C GLU A 48 -7.09 2.08 37.82
N ALA A 49 -6.12 2.98 38.02
CA ALA A 49 -6.25 4.09 38.95
C ALA A 49 -7.20 5.19 38.44
N THR A 50 -7.16 5.48 37.14
CA THR A 50 -7.91 6.60 36.56
C THR A 50 -9.31 6.19 36.08
N CYS A 51 -9.44 5.02 35.48
CA CYS A 51 -10.68 4.57 34.83
C CYS A 51 -11.37 3.42 35.57
N GLY A 52 -10.66 2.69 36.45
CA GLY A 52 -11.14 1.44 37.05
C GLY A 52 -12.42 1.55 37.85
N GLN A 53 -12.72 2.71 38.45
CA GLN A 53 -13.97 2.92 39.18
C GLN A 53 -15.23 2.80 38.30
N CYS A 54 -15.11 3.13 37.01
CA CYS A 54 -16.22 3.07 36.05
C CYS A 54 -16.06 1.92 35.02
N HIS A 55 -14.83 1.44 34.86
CA HIS A 55 -14.41 0.52 33.81
C HIS A 55 -13.54 -0.61 34.36
N GLU A 56 -13.92 -1.19 35.50
CA GLU A 56 -13.14 -2.17 36.26
C GLU A 56 -12.63 -3.32 35.38
N ASP A 57 -13.54 -4.11 34.80
CA ASP A 57 -13.21 -5.31 34.01
C ASP A 57 -12.24 -5.05 32.85
N ILE A 58 -12.50 -3.97 32.09
CA ILE A 58 -11.71 -3.63 30.90
C ILE A 58 -10.38 -2.96 31.26
N SER A 59 -10.33 -2.25 32.39
CA SER A 59 -9.09 -1.62 32.87
C SER A 59 -8.07 -2.67 33.35
N VAL A 60 -8.54 -3.74 33.99
CA VAL A 60 -7.72 -4.86 34.47
C VAL A 60 -7.24 -5.71 33.30
N SER A 61 -8.16 -6.13 32.41
CA SER A 61 -7.80 -6.97 31.26
C SER A 61 -6.94 -6.23 30.23
N GLY A 62 -7.28 -4.97 29.94
CA GLY A 62 -6.61 -4.17 28.92
C GLY A 62 -5.12 -3.91 29.21
N LYS A 63 -4.73 -3.76 30.47
CA LYS A 63 -3.31 -3.58 30.86
C LYS A 63 -2.41 -4.71 30.37
N GLN A 64 -2.95 -5.92 30.25
CA GLN A 64 -2.24 -7.08 29.75
C GLN A 64 -2.42 -7.32 28.24
N SER A 65 -3.18 -6.47 27.55
CA SER A 65 -3.35 -6.52 26.10
C SER A 65 -2.03 -6.30 25.36
N LEU A 66 -1.91 -6.96 24.22
CA LEU A 66 -0.78 -6.82 23.29
C LEU A 66 -0.57 -5.39 22.79
N HIS A 67 -1.64 -4.58 22.77
CA HIS A 67 -1.58 -3.19 22.33
C HIS A 67 -1.02 -2.24 23.40
N ILE A 68 -0.95 -2.67 24.67
CA ILE A 68 -0.49 -1.83 25.79
C ILE A 68 0.90 -2.24 26.30
N ASN A 69 1.15 -3.53 26.55
CA ASN A 69 2.37 -3.96 27.26
C ASN A 69 3.55 -4.42 26.37
N ALA A 70 3.32 -4.60 25.07
CA ALA A 70 4.31 -5.10 24.10
C ALA A 70 5.05 -6.40 24.50
N ALA A 71 4.48 -7.23 25.39
CA ALA A 71 5.16 -8.39 25.97
C ALA A 71 5.81 -9.34 24.94
N PRO A 72 5.20 -9.66 23.78
CA PRO A 72 5.82 -10.53 22.79
C PRO A 72 7.09 -9.95 22.15
N LEU A 73 7.23 -8.61 22.09
CA LEU A 73 8.46 -7.99 21.57
C LEU A 73 9.64 -8.35 22.49
N TYR A 74 9.47 -8.16 23.79
CA TYR A 74 10.48 -8.49 24.79
C TYR A 74 10.81 -9.98 24.78
N GLN A 75 9.82 -10.86 24.72
CA GLN A 75 10.02 -12.32 24.64
C GLN A 75 10.80 -12.75 23.39
N VAL A 76 10.58 -12.09 22.25
CA VAL A 76 11.32 -12.39 21.02
C VAL A 76 12.77 -11.95 21.13
N LEU A 77 13.03 -10.80 21.74
CA LEU A 77 14.40 -10.32 21.96
C LEU A 77 15.11 -11.21 22.97
N ASP A 78 14.43 -11.62 24.04
CA ASP A 78 14.97 -12.50 25.08
C ASP A 78 15.53 -13.81 24.52
N LYS A 79 14.80 -14.41 23.58
CA LYS A 79 15.26 -15.62 22.88
C LYS A 79 16.40 -15.37 21.88
N ARG A 80 16.62 -14.14 21.44
CA ARG A 80 17.60 -13.78 20.38
C ARG A 80 18.88 -13.16 20.91
N CYS A 81 18.87 -12.65 22.13
CA CYS A 81 19.95 -11.89 22.75
C CYS A 81 20.40 -12.56 24.05
N SER A 82 21.66 -12.39 24.44
CA SER A 82 22.10 -12.72 25.80
C SER A 82 21.52 -11.74 26.82
N THR A 83 21.57 -12.08 28.12
CA THR A 83 21.09 -11.20 29.19
C THR A 83 21.73 -9.82 29.15
N ASP A 84 23.05 -9.75 28.91
CA ASP A 84 23.79 -8.48 28.80
C ASP A 84 23.35 -7.66 27.58
N GLN A 85 23.08 -8.34 26.45
CA GLN A 85 22.55 -7.70 25.26
C GLN A 85 21.14 -7.13 25.51
N LEU A 86 20.30 -7.82 26.28
CA LEU A 86 18.95 -7.34 26.58
C LEU A 86 18.94 -6.10 27.47
N VAL A 87 19.79 -6.06 28.50
CA VAL A 87 19.92 -4.89 29.38
C VAL A 87 20.31 -3.68 28.55
N LYS A 88 21.35 -3.81 27.71
CA LYS A 88 21.78 -2.74 26.80
C LYS A 88 20.68 -2.32 25.83
N LEU A 89 19.92 -3.26 25.26
CA LEU A 89 18.81 -2.94 24.35
C LEU A 89 17.70 -2.15 25.03
N LYS A 90 17.38 -2.45 26.30
CA LYS A 90 16.37 -1.70 27.06
C LYS A 90 16.76 -0.22 27.17
N ASP A 91 18.00 0.04 27.60
CA ASP A 91 18.49 1.40 27.86
C ASP A 91 18.74 2.23 26.59
N THR A 92 19.01 1.55 25.47
CA THR A 92 19.46 2.21 24.22
C THR A 92 18.38 2.30 23.15
N VAL A 93 17.50 1.29 23.03
CA VAL A 93 16.61 1.12 21.88
C VAL A 93 15.14 1.01 22.30
N LEU A 94 14.81 0.10 23.23
CA LEU A 94 13.40 -0.25 23.47
C LEU A 94 12.61 0.92 24.03
N ASP A 95 13.08 1.52 25.11
CA ASP A 95 12.35 2.60 25.80
C ASP A 95 12.36 3.90 25.01
N LYS A 96 13.41 4.11 24.20
CA LYS A 96 13.58 5.34 23.41
C LYS A 96 12.88 5.29 22.06
N GLN A 97 12.55 4.11 21.53
CA GLN A 97 12.16 3.98 20.12
C GLN A 97 11.08 2.95 19.84
N CYS A 98 11.18 1.74 20.38
CA CYS A 98 10.17 0.73 20.10
C CYS A 98 8.85 1.09 20.77
N LEU A 99 8.91 1.64 21.98
CA LEU A 99 7.75 2.03 22.75
C LEU A 99 7.02 3.25 22.16
N SER A 100 7.60 4.05 21.27
CA SER A 100 6.83 5.10 20.58
C SER A 100 5.70 4.51 19.71
N CYS A 101 5.92 3.33 19.13
CA CYS A 101 4.92 2.57 18.37
C CYS A 101 4.19 1.52 19.20
N HIS A 102 4.85 0.95 20.23
CA HIS A 102 4.38 -0.21 20.96
C HIS A 102 3.87 0.08 22.38
N ARG A 103 3.81 1.35 22.80
CA ARG A 103 3.21 1.78 24.07
C ARG A 103 1.84 2.39 23.81
N GLY A 104 0.81 1.55 23.72
CA GLY A 104 -0.57 2.01 23.64
C GLY A 104 -1.14 2.39 25.01
N SER A 105 -2.23 3.14 25.00
CA SER A 105 -3.05 3.48 26.15
C SER A 105 -4.52 3.55 25.71
N CYS A 106 -5.47 3.51 26.64
CA CYS A 106 -6.89 3.65 26.28
C CYS A 106 -7.14 5.02 25.60
N GLY A 107 -6.46 6.07 26.06
CA GLY A 107 -6.52 7.42 25.50
C GLY A 107 -5.96 7.49 24.09
N ALA A 108 -4.86 6.79 23.78
CA ALA A 108 -4.31 6.71 22.42
C ALA A 108 -5.22 5.98 21.43
N CYS A 109 -6.15 5.15 21.93
CA CYS A 109 -7.15 4.47 21.12
C CYS A 109 -8.45 5.29 20.99
N HIS A 110 -8.96 5.77 22.12
CA HIS A 110 -10.35 6.25 22.22
C HIS A 110 -10.49 7.78 22.18
N VAL A 111 -9.43 8.57 22.38
CA VAL A 111 -9.54 10.03 22.54
C VAL A 111 -8.55 10.78 21.65
N SER A 112 -7.31 10.33 21.68
CA SER A 112 -6.16 10.98 21.07
C SER A 112 -5.58 10.13 19.94
N ARG A 113 -4.81 10.76 19.07
CA ARG A 113 -4.03 10.07 18.06
C ARG A 113 -2.74 9.57 18.72
N PRO A 114 -2.22 8.39 18.33
CA PRO A 114 -0.91 7.95 18.77
C PRO A 114 0.17 8.99 18.47
N ASP A 115 1.22 9.07 19.29
CA ASP A 115 2.32 10.03 19.11
C ASP A 115 3.02 9.85 17.75
N VAL A 116 3.13 8.61 17.29
CA VAL A 116 3.65 8.26 15.95
C VAL A 116 2.81 8.83 14.80
N ALA A 117 1.57 9.23 15.07
CA ALA A 117 0.69 9.91 14.14
C ALA A 117 0.77 11.44 14.27
N GLY A 118 1.70 12.00 15.03
CA GLY A 118 1.77 13.43 15.34
C GLY A 118 0.93 13.85 16.55
N GLY A 119 0.34 12.89 17.28
CA GLY A 119 -0.44 13.14 18.49
C GLY A 119 -1.67 14.03 18.26
N GLY A 120 -2.15 14.63 19.36
CA GLY A 120 -3.34 15.49 19.35
C GLY A 120 -4.67 14.74 19.53
N LEU A 121 -5.75 15.49 19.64
CA LEU A 121 -7.10 14.96 19.83
C LEU A 121 -7.73 14.57 18.48
N GLN A 122 -8.48 13.46 18.45
CA GLN A 122 -9.11 13.00 17.20
C GLN A 122 -10.35 13.84 16.85
N LYS A 123 -11.26 13.99 17.80
CA LYS A 123 -12.50 14.76 17.70
C LYS A 123 -12.69 15.59 18.96
N GLY A 124 -11.72 16.46 19.26
CA GLY A 124 -11.65 17.07 20.60
C GLY A 124 -11.47 16.00 21.69
N HIS A 125 -11.88 16.29 22.93
CA HIS A 125 -11.67 15.39 24.07
C HIS A 125 -12.73 14.26 24.16
N PHE A 126 -13.49 14.00 23.09
CA PHE A 126 -14.53 12.98 23.10
C PHE A 126 -13.97 11.55 23.09
N PHE A 127 -14.43 10.75 24.03
CA PHE A 127 -14.17 9.30 24.08
C PHE A 127 -14.99 8.58 23.01
N GLN A 128 -14.31 8.07 21.99
CA GLN A 128 -14.87 7.26 20.92
C GLN A 128 -14.92 5.80 21.35
N LYS A 129 -16.12 5.24 21.52
CA LYS A 129 -16.30 3.80 21.82
C LYS A 129 -15.63 2.90 20.78
N LYS A 130 -15.77 3.25 19.50
CA LYS A 130 -15.04 2.63 18.39
C LYS A 130 -13.96 3.59 17.91
N PRO A 131 -12.66 3.22 17.97
CA PRO A 131 -11.58 4.08 17.50
C PRO A 131 -11.66 4.30 15.99
N ASP A 132 -11.28 5.49 15.53
CA ASP A 132 -11.09 5.74 14.09
C ASP A 132 -9.86 4.96 13.61
N PHE A 133 -10.05 3.93 12.79
CA PHE A 133 -8.94 3.07 12.41
C PHE A 133 -7.89 3.79 11.55
N ILE A 134 -8.23 4.84 10.79
CA ILE A 134 -7.29 5.61 9.96
C ILE A 134 -6.34 6.40 10.83
N TYR A 135 -6.84 7.04 11.88
CA TYR A 135 -6.03 7.91 12.74
C TYR A 135 -5.51 7.22 14.01
N THR A 136 -5.99 6.01 14.30
CA THR A 136 -5.62 5.24 15.50
C THR A 136 -4.82 3.99 15.16
N CYS A 137 -5.37 3.10 14.32
CA CYS A 137 -4.77 1.80 14.05
C CYS A 137 -3.70 1.91 12.95
N LEU A 138 -4.01 2.59 11.85
CA LEU A 138 -3.10 2.70 10.70
C LEU A 138 -1.78 3.39 11.00
N PRO A 139 -1.61 4.35 11.93
CA PRO A 139 -0.29 4.89 12.23
C PRO A 139 0.65 3.86 12.84
N CYS A 140 0.16 3.06 13.79
CA CYS A 140 0.91 1.97 14.42
C CYS A 140 1.05 0.74 13.49
N HIS A 141 0.08 0.55 12.60
CA HIS A 141 0.08 -0.46 11.55
C HIS A 141 0.42 0.12 10.17
N SER A 142 1.18 1.22 10.13
CA SER A 142 1.46 2.01 8.90
C SER A 142 2.37 1.26 7.92
N SER A 143 2.88 0.14 8.36
CA SER A 143 3.57 -0.89 7.61
C SER A 143 3.13 -2.24 8.17
N PRO A 144 3.45 -3.32 7.47
CA PRO A 144 2.79 -3.72 6.22
C PRO A 144 1.26 -3.86 6.31
N THR A 145 0.70 -4.06 7.50
CA THR A 145 -0.73 -4.41 7.71
C THR A 145 -1.70 -3.35 7.20
N GLY A 146 -1.53 -2.10 7.60
CA GLY A 146 -2.46 -1.02 7.29
C GLY A 146 -2.46 -0.63 5.81
N ASN A 147 -1.28 -0.43 5.22
CA ASN A 147 -1.15 -0.12 3.79
C ASN A 147 -1.65 -1.26 2.88
N ASP A 148 -1.47 -2.49 3.32
CA ASP A 148 -2.00 -3.69 2.67
C ASP A 148 -3.54 -3.66 2.72
N PHE A 149 -4.13 -3.41 3.90
CA PHE A 149 -5.57 -3.35 4.13
C PHE A 149 -6.27 -2.28 3.28
N ILE A 150 -5.77 -1.04 3.31
CA ILE A 150 -6.38 0.08 2.55
C ILE A 150 -5.99 0.13 1.07
N GLY A 151 -5.17 -0.81 0.60
CA GLY A 151 -4.72 -0.86 -0.79
C GLY A 151 -3.79 0.28 -1.20
N LYS A 152 -3.12 0.95 -0.24
CA LYS A 152 -2.12 1.99 -0.54
C LYS A 152 -0.91 1.41 -1.27
N LYS A 153 -0.56 0.15 -0.96
CA LYS A 153 0.49 -0.61 -1.62
C LYS A 153 -0.03 -1.93 -2.16
N GLY A 154 -1.13 -1.94 -2.91
CA GLY A 154 -1.63 -3.17 -3.54
C GLY A 154 -3.12 -3.13 -3.81
N SER A 155 -3.77 -4.29 -3.74
CA SER A 155 -5.20 -4.43 -4.07
C SER A 155 -6.16 -4.00 -2.97
N GLY A 156 -5.68 -3.83 -1.73
CA GLY A 156 -6.55 -3.63 -0.57
C GLY A 156 -7.27 -4.91 -0.17
N ASP A 157 -7.67 -5.03 1.09
CA ASP A 157 -8.52 -6.13 1.52
C ASP A 157 -9.92 -5.97 0.90
N ILE A 158 -10.52 -7.06 0.43
CA ILE A 158 -11.86 -7.03 -0.19
C ILE A 158 -12.94 -6.61 0.80
N HIS A 159 -12.79 -6.97 2.08
CA HIS A 159 -13.72 -6.57 3.14
C HIS A 159 -13.75 -5.05 3.30
N TYR A 160 -12.59 -4.42 3.27
CA TYR A 160 -12.50 -2.97 3.30
C TYR A 160 -12.92 -2.33 1.97
N ARG A 161 -12.27 -2.70 0.87
CA ARG A 161 -12.42 -2.02 -0.42
C ARG A 161 -13.84 -2.12 -1.00
N LYS A 162 -14.55 -3.22 -0.72
CA LYS A 162 -15.90 -3.43 -1.27
C LYS A 162 -17.03 -3.25 -0.24
N TYR A 163 -16.77 -3.59 1.02
CA TYR A 163 -17.81 -3.60 2.06
C TYR A 163 -17.57 -2.55 3.15
N ASN A 164 -16.55 -1.70 3.00
CA ASN A 164 -16.17 -0.65 3.94
C ASN A 164 -15.97 -1.12 5.39
N MET A 165 -15.56 -2.38 5.57
CA MET A 165 -15.27 -2.93 6.90
C MET A 165 -13.97 -2.35 7.44
N SER A 166 -14.02 -1.82 8.66
CA SER A 166 -12.89 -1.36 9.47
C SER A 166 -12.21 -2.52 10.21
N CYS A 167 -11.10 -2.23 10.89
CA CYS A 167 -10.44 -3.22 11.74
C CYS A 167 -11.36 -3.79 12.82
N THR A 168 -12.24 -2.96 13.40
CA THR A 168 -13.15 -3.35 14.50
C THR A 168 -14.38 -4.14 14.05
N ASP A 169 -14.63 -4.23 12.74
CA ASP A 169 -15.69 -5.09 12.21
C ASP A 169 -15.22 -6.54 12.10
N CYS A 170 -13.90 -6.77 12.06
CA CYS A 170 -13.28 -8.09 12.13
C CYS A 170 -12.80 -8.42 13.55
N HIS A 171 -12.17 -7.44 14.23
CA HIS A 171 -11.57 -7.59 15.55
C HIS A 171 -12.48 -7.03 16.64
N GLY A 172 -13.12 -7.92 17.39
CA GLY A 172 -14.07 -7.56 18.44
C GLY A 172 -13.41 -6.97 19.69
N SER A 173 -14.22 -6.37 20.57
CA SER A 173 -13.74 -5.78 21.83
C SER A 173 -13.03 -6.79 22.72
N GLU A 174 -13.53 -8.03 22.78
CA GLU A 174 -12.90 -9.10 23.57
C GLU A 174 -11.48 -9.37 23.08
N GLU A 175 -11.27 -9.54 21.77
CA GLU A 175 -9.95 -9.79 21.19
C GLU A 175 -8.98 -8.61 21.44
N LEU A 176 -9.44 -7.38 21.26
CA LEU A 176 -8.59 -6.19 21.36
C LEU A 176 -8.14 -5.89 22.79
N HIS A 177 -8.97 -6.20 23.80
CA HIS A 177 -8.68 -5.96 25.22
C HIS A 177 -8.19 -7.19 25.98
N SER A 178 -8.22 -8.38 25.36
CA SER A 178 -7.78 -9.62 26.01
C SER A 178 -6.31 -9.59 26.40
N ALA A 179 -6.03 -10.16 27.57
CA ALA A 179 -4.68 -10.38 28.06
C ALA A 179 -3.94 -11.39 27.16
N ALA A 180 -2.68 -11.10 26.84
CA ALA A 180 -1.81 -12.09 26.21
C ALA A 180 -1.23 -13.02 27.28
N GLN A 181 -1.50 -14.33 27.16
CA GLN A 181 -0.84 -15.32 28.00
C GLN A 181 0.66 -15.42 27.69
N GLN A 182 1.45 -15.80 28.70
CA GLN A 182 2.91 -15.88 28.56
C GLN A 182 3.31 -16.98 27.56
N GLY A 183 4.13 -16.63 26.57
CA GLY A 183 4.60 -17.56 25.53
C GLY A 183 3.64 -17.74 24.35
N ASP A 184 2.41 -17.21 24.46
CA ASP A 184 1.42 -17.30 23.39
C ASP A 184 1.59 -16.21 22.33
N THR A 185 1.18 -16.57 21.11
CA THR A 185 1.07 -15.62 20.01
C THR A 185 -0.40 -15.27 19.80
N ARG A 186 -0.69 -14.24 19.00
CA ARG A 186 -2.06 -13.94 18.56
C ARG A 186 -2.82 -15.13 17.94
N TYR A 187 -2.09 -16.17 17.51
CA TYR A 187 -2.67 -17.40 16.94
C TYR A 187 -3.07 -18.43 17.99
N HIS A 188 -2.89 -18.18 19.29
CA HIS A 188 -3.34 -19.08 20.36
C HIS A 188 -4.56 -18.52 21.09
N PHE A 189 -4.98 -17.29 20.79
CA PHE A 189 -6.25 -16.75 21.27
C PHE A 189 -7.42 -17.48 20.61
N SER A 190 -8.36 -17.98 21.42
CA SER A 190 -9.53 -18.75 20.99
C SER A 190 -10.62 -17.89 20.37
N GLY A 191 -10.81 -16.66 20.86
CA GLY A 191 -11.78 -15.70 20.34
C GLY A 191 -11.30 -14.89 19.13
N ARG A 192 -10.22 -15.32 18.47
CA ARG A 192 -9.66 -14.60 17.31
C ARG A 192 -10.62 -14.67 16.12
N THR A 193 -10.53 -13.70 15.22
CA THR A 193 -11.27 -13.74 13.95
C THR A 193 -10.84 -14.93 13.09
N GLU A 194 -11.80 -15.77 12.68
CA GLU A 194 -11.61 -16.82 11.69
C GLU A 194 -12.56 -16.62 10.51
N CYS A 195 -12.11 -16.99 9.29
CA CYS A 195 -12.92 -16.82 8.08
C CYS A 195 -14.27 -17.54 8.18
N ILE A 196 -14.28 -18.72 8.79
CA ILE A 196 -15.48 -19.57 8.91
C ILE A 196 -16.52 -19.02 9.90
N THR A 197 -16.15 -18.09 10.78
CA THR A 197 -17.09 -17.41 11.68
C THR A 197 -18.06 -16.50 10.92
N CYS A 198 -17.66 -15.99 9.75
CA CYS A 198 -18.53 -15.17 8.88
C CYS A 198 -18.90 -15.86 7.56
N HIS A 199 -18.27 -17.01 7.27
CA HIS A 199 -18.43 -17.75 6.02
C HIS A 199 -18.69 -19.24 6.31
N GLU A 200 -19.74 -19.52 7.07
CA GLU A 200 -20.02 -20.84 7.66
C GLU A 200 -20.15 -21.96 6.61
N ASP A 201 -20.67 -21.65 5.42
CA ASP A 201 -20.95 -22.63 4.37
C ASP A 201 -19.74 -23.00 3.50
N VAL A 202 -18.57 -22.37 3.67
CA VAL A 202 -17.45 -22.56 2.73
C VAL A 202 -16.89 -23.98 2.73
N SER A 203 -16.93 -24.65 3.89
CA SER A 203 -16.39 -26.00 4.07
C SER A 203 -17.21 -27.09 3.38
N ASN A 204 -18.48 -26.80 3.07
CA ASN A 204 -19.42 -27.72 2.40
C ASN A 204 -19.96 -27.15 1.08
N GLY A 205 -19.41 -26.02 0.64
CA GLY A 205 -19.86 -25.30 -0.55
C GLY A 205 -19.44 -25.99 -1.86
N PRO A 206 -19.90 -25.48 -3.02
CA PRO A 206 -19.71 -26.09 -4.32
C PRO A 206 -18.28 -25.98 -4.88
N ILE A 207 -17.33 -25.41 -4.12
CA ILE A 207 -15.94 -25.20 -4.52
C ILE A 207 -15.12 -26.40 -4.01
N PRO A 208 -14.73 -27.37 -4.87
CA PRO A 208 -14.07 -28.60 -4.42
C PRO A 208 -12.77 -28.35 -3.68
N GLU A 209 -12.06 -27.26 -4.02
CA GLU A 209 -10.79 -26.89 -3.40
C GLU A 209 -10.92 -26.61 -1.90
N HIS A 210 -12.09 -26.16 -1.40
CA HIS A 210 -12.31 -26.00 0.04
C HIS A 210 -12.36 -27.34 0.79
N VAL A 211 -12.79 -28.42 0.12
CA VAL A 211 -12.82 -29.77 0.68
C VAL A 211 -11.48 -30.48 0.48
N GLN A 212 -10.80 -30.24 -0.64
CA GLN A 212 -9.52 -30.88 -0.98
C GLN A 212 -8.34 -30.26 -0.20
N HIS A 213 -8.34 -28.95 0.03
CA HIS A 213 -7.24 -28.22 0.67
C HIS A 213 -7.44 -28.00 2.17
N LYS A 214 -7.99 -28.97 2.92
CA LYS A 214 -8.16 -28.88 4.39
C LYS A 214 -6.86 -28.63 5.16
N ASN A 215 -5.72 -29.04 4.60
CA ASN A 215 -4.38 -28.84 5.18
C ASN A 215 -3.71 -27.51 4.77
N VAL A 216 -4.43 -26.61 4.11
CA VAL A 216 -3.92 -25.32 3.63
C VAL A 216 -4.76 -24.20 4.23
N SER A 217 -4.12 -23.19 4.80
CA SER A 217 -4.82 -22.01 5.32
C SER A 217 -5.52 -21.25 4.19
N CYS A 218 -6.76 -20.79 4.40
CA CYS A 218 -7.51 -19.98 3.43
C CYS A 218 -6.70 -18.79 2.89
N ALA A 219 -5.87 -18.17 3.73
CA ALA A 219 -5.03 -17.05 3.33
C ALA A 219 -4.06 -17.41 2.18
N VAL A 220 -3.61 -18.66 2.07
CA VAL A 220 -2.75 -19.11 0.95
C VAL A 220 -3.45 -18.93 -0.40
N CYS A 221 -4.76 -19.20 -0.45
CA CYS A 221 -5.57 -19.05 -1.65
C CYS A 221 -6.13 -17.64 -1.82
N HIS A 222 -6.40 -16.93 -0.72
CA HIS A 222 -7.15 -15.68 -0.75
C HIS A 222 -6.31 -14.42 -0.56
N ALA A 223 -5.05 -14.48 -0.12
CA ALA A 223 -4.23 -13.28 0.04
C ALA A 223 -3.56 -12.88 -1.29
N ALA A 224 -3.64 -11.59 -1.64
CA ALA A 224 -2.73 -11.00 -2.63
C ALA A 224 -1.30 -10.85 -2.04
N PRO A 225 -0.25 -10.72 -2.89
CA PRO A 225 1.09 -10.44 -2.40
C PRO A 225 1.13 -9.23 -1.46
N TYR A 226 1.80 -9.39 -0.34
CA TYR A 226 1.73 -8.47 0.80
C TYR A 226 3.12 -7.96 1.18
N GLN A 227 3.15 -6.87 1.93
CA GLN A 227 4.40 -6.17 2.20
C GLN A 227 5.27 -6.94 3.22
N ASN A 228 6.52 -7.21 2.89
CA ASN A 228 7.54 -7.84 3.72
C ASN A 228 8.66 -6.83 4.02
N CYS A 229 9.40 -7.08 5.08
CA CYS A 229 10.49 -6.21 5.54
C CYS A 229 11.78 -7.04 5.70
N ASN A 230 12.94 -6.41 5.54
CA ASN A 230 14.24 -7.07 5.68
C ASN A 230 14.92 -6.80 7.02
N SER A 231 14.92 -5.57 7.49
CA SER A 231 15.45 -5.15 8.81
C SER A 231 14.70 -3.90 9.25
N CYS A 232 14.45 -3.77 10.55
CA CYS A 232 14.35 -2.45 11.14
C CYS A 232 15.77 -1.90 11.26
N HIS A 233 15.99 -0.65 10.88
CA HIS A 233 17.21 0.10 11.09
C HIS A 233 16.91 1.20 12.10
N ILE A 234 17.90 1.44 12.94
CA ILE A 234 17.89 2.52 13.91
C ILE A 234 19.13 3.31 13.59
N GLY A 235 18.97 4.59 13.29
CA GLY A 235 20.05 5.51 12.95
C GLY A 235 19.95 6.77 13.78
N THR A 236 21.02 7.56 13.82
CA THR A 236 21.06 8.85 14.48
C THR A 236 21.27 9.93 13.44
N ASP A 237 20.48 11.00 13.48
CA ASP A 237 20.72 12.16 12.63
C ASP A 237 21.94 12.97 13.10
N LYS A 238 22.22 14.10 12.44
CA LYS A 238 23.44 14.89 12.68
C LYS A 238 23.42 15.57 14.04
N GLU A 239 22.24 15.70 14.63
CA GLU A 239 21.95 16.36 15.89
C GLU A 239 21.97 15.36 17.06
N GLY A 240 22.24 14.07 16.80
CA GLY A 240 22.24 13.04 17.83
C GLY A 240 20.84 12.46 18.09
N ILE A 241 19.83 12.83 17.32
CA ILE A 241 18.46 12.34 17.47
C ILE A 241 18.33 11.00 16.75
N VAL A 242 17.95 9.99 17.51
CA VAL A 242 17.86 8.62 17.00
C VAL A 242 16.49 8.39 16.34
N TYR A 243 16.47 7.97 15.08
CA TYR A 243 15.29 7.67 14.29
C TYR A 243 15.24 6.19 13.89
N SER A 244 14.03 5.62 13.81
CA SER A 244 13.81 4.30 13.24
C SER A 244 13.50 4.43 11.75
N ASP A 245 14.27 3.75 10.89
CA ASP A 245 13.96 3.56 9.48
C ASP A 245 13.79 2.06 9.20
N SER A 246 12.81 1.67 8.40
CA SER A 246 12.70 0.27 7.99
C SER A 246 13.43 0.08 6.67
N SER A 247 14.22 -0.99 6.55
CA SER A 247 14.77 -1.43 5.26
C SER A 247 13.68 -1.41 4.19
N THR A 248 14.04 -1.15 2.93
CA THR A 248 13.10 -1.08 1.81
C THR A 248 12.14 -2.27 1.82
N ALA A 249 10.87 -1.97 2.12
CA ALA A 249 9.83 -2.97 2.13
C ALA A 249 9.56 -3.47 0.70
N PHE A 250 9.30 -4.76 0.55
CA PHE A 250 9.04 -5.39 -0.74
C PHE A 250 7.76 -6.22 -0.67
N LYS A 251 7.04 -6.38 -1.76
CA LYS A 251 5.89 -7.30 -1.79
C LYS A 251 6.34 -8.69 -2.17
N ASP A 252 5.89 -9.68 -1.42
CA ASP A 252 6.11 -11.08 -1.71
C ASP A 252 5.00 -11.92 -1.07
N LEU A 253 4.85 -13.16 -1.53
CA LEU A 253 3.97 -14.16 -0.97
C LEU A 253 4.78 -15.46 -0.86
N LYS A 254 4.96 -15.93 0.37
CA LYS A 254 5.65 -17.19 0.65
C LYS A 254 4.76 -18.13 1.44
N ILE A 255 4.63 -19.35 0.94
CA ILE A 255 3.96 -20.48 1.55
C ILE A 255 5.03 -21.30 2.28
N GLY A 256 4.78 -21.66 3.53
CA GLY A 256 5.66 -22.52 4.28
C GLY A 256 4.90 -23.43 5.23
N LEU A 257 5.64 -24.11 6.08
CA LEU A 257 5.10 -25.00 7.09
C LEU A 257 4.59 -24.19 8.28
N ASN A 258 3.46 -24.62 8.81
CA ASN A 258 2.90 -24.04 10.02
C ASN A 258 3.75 -24.45 11.24
N PRO A 259 4.28 -23.48 12.01
CA PRO A 259 4.99 -23.82 13.25
C PRO A 259 4.07 -24.40 14.33
N ASP A 260 2.75 -24.17 14.22
CA ASP A 260 1.74 -24.75 15.10
C ASP A 260 1.19 -26.05 14.50
N LYS A 261 1.25 -27.15 15.27
CA LYS A 261 0.82 -28.49 14.86
C LYS A 261 -0.70 -28.65 14.82
N ASN A 262 -1.46 -27.79 15.50
CA ASN A 262 -2.91 -27.90 15.63
C ASN A 262 -3.67 -27.20 14.49
N GLY A 263 -2.96 -26.69 13.47
CA GLY A 263 -3.55 -25.96 12.35
C GLY A 263 -3.25 -26.58 10.98
N PRO A 264 -3.60 -25.90 9.89
CA PRO A 264 -3.28 -26.35 8.54
C PRO A 264 -1.77 -26.49 8.38
N ARG A 265 -1.31 -27.53 7.68
CA ARG A 265 0.11 -27.77 7.41
C ARG A 265 0.77 -26.61 6.66
N PHE A 266 0.07 -26.03 5.69
CA PHE A 266 0.58 -24.94 4.86
C PHE A 266 -0.04 -23.60 5.24
N VAL A 267 0.81 -22.62 5.53
CA VAL A 267 0.43 -21.25 5.89
C VAL A 267 1.25 -20.23 5.12
N LEU A 268 0.77 -19.00 5.09
CA LEU A 268 1.57 -17.88 4.62
C LEU A 268 2.59 -17.46 5.67
N LEU A 269 3.78 -17.10 5.21
CA LEU A 269 4.90 -16.66 6.04
C LEU A 269 5.36 -15.26 5.66
N ARG A 270 5.54 -14.39 6.66
CA ARG A 270 6.10 -13.05 6.49
C ARG A 270 7.54 -13.04 6.98
N LYS A 271 8.43 -12.46 6.17
CA LYS A 271 9.79 -12.15 6.63
C LYS A 271 9.71 -11.06 7.69
N VAL A 272 10.15 -11.36 8.91
CA VAL A 272 10.22 -10.37 9.99
C VAL A 272 11.43 -9.47 9.80
N ALA A 273 11.30 -8.21 10.22
CA ALA A 273 12.30 -7.16 10.03
C ALA A 273 13.50 -7.30 10.99
N VAL A 274 14.15 -8.47 11.02
CA VAL A 274 15.29 -8.76 11.89
C VAL A 274 16.39 -9.50 11.14
N GLN A 275 17.59 -8.93 11.21
CA GLN A 275 18.85 -9.47 10.73
C GLN A 275 19.80 -9.63 11.90
N ARG A 276 20.82 -10.49 11.76
CA ARG A 276 21.79 -10.75 12.83
C ARG A 276 22.47 -9.48 13.37
N ASN A 277 22.60 -8.47 12.52
CA ASN A 277 23.22 -7.17 12.80
C ASN A 277 22.21 -6.01 12.95
N THR A 278 20.92 -6.29 13.13
CA THR A 278 19.88 -5.25 13.28
C THR A 278 20.24 -4.21 14.35
N PHE A 279 20.82 -4.65 15.48
CA PHE A 279 21.21 -3.79 16.59
C PHE A 279 22.73 -3.69 16.76
N LYS A 280 23.49 -3.79 15.66
CA LYS A 280 24.96 -3.84 15.70
C LYS A 280 25.59 -2.67 16.47
N ASP A 281 24.98 -1.49 16.39
CA ASP A 281 25.51 -0.26 16.98
C ASP A 281 25.22 -0.17 18.48
N SER A 282 24.28 -0.97 18.99
CA SER A 282 23.92 -1.02 20.41
C SER A 282 24.50 -2.25 21.14
N ILE A 283 24.43 -3.43 20.51
CA ILE A 283 24.76 -4.71 21.15
C ILE A 283 25.64 -5.64 20.30
N GLY A 284 26.16 -5.14 19.18
CA GLY A 284 26.83 -6.00 18.20
C GLY A 284 25.88 -7.00 17.54
N LYS A 285 26.38 -8.19 17.20
CA LYS A 285 25.57 -9.24 16.57
C LYS A 285 24.75 -9.96 17.64
N MET A 286 23.46 -10.17 17.37
CA MET A 286 22.62 -11.01 18.23
C MET A 286 23.23 -12.42 18.35
N GLU A 287 23.52 -12.83 19.57
CA GLU A 287 24.19 -14.11 19.86
C GLU A 287 23.33 -15.31 19.47
N SER A 288 22.02 -15.23 19.76
CA SER A 288 21.06 -16.32 19.56
C SER A 288 20.13 -16.07 18.35
N TYR A 289 20.65 -15.46 17.28
CA TYR A 289 19.84 -15.12 16.09
C TYR A 289 19.06 -16.31 15.51
N SER A 290 19.64 -17.51 15.49
CA SER A 290 18.99 -18.68 14.91
C SER A 290 18.04 -19.42 15.86
N ALA A 291 17.84 -18.92 17.09
CA ALA A 291 16.93 -19.52 18.07
C ALA A 291 15.45 -19.40 17.68
N LEU A 292 15.11 -18.40 16.85
CA LEU A 292 13.76 -18.19 16.35
C LEU A 292 13.75 -18.04 14.81
N PRO A 293 12.69 -18.52 14.13
CA PRO A 293 12.51 -18.28 12.70
C PRO A 293 12.50 -16.80 12.31
N THR A 294 13.08 -16.50 11.16
CA THR A 294 13.08 -15.16 10.53
C THR A 294 11.91 -15.00 9.56
N TYR A 295 11.18 -16.09 9.30
CA TYR A 295 9.86 -16.12 8.71
C TYR A 295 8.85 -16.60 9.74
N LYS A 296 7.76 -15.84 9.94
CA LYS A 296 6.70 -16.17 10.90
C LYS A 296 5.36 -16.31 10.18
N ARG A 297 4.45 -17.11 10.76
CA ARG A 297 3.05 -17.21 10.30
C ARG A 297 2.46 -15.81 10.11
N ALA A 298 1.86 -15.60 8.96
CA ALA A 298 1.30 -14.33 8.53
C ALA A 298 -0.24 -14.41 8.47
N SER A 299 -0.89 -13.32 8.85
CA SER A 299 -2.30 -13.04 8.52
C SER A 299 -2.30 -11.77 7.66
N PRO A 300 -2.10 -11.89 6.34
CA PRO A 300 -2.10 -10.73 5.46
C PRO A 300 -3.48 -10.09 5.41
N HIS A 301 -3.52 -8.76 5.45
CA HIS A 301 -4.73 -7.97 5.29
C HIS A 301 -4.89 -7.59 3.82
N THR A 302 -4.71 -8.57 2.95
CA THR A 302 -4.79 -8.44 1.49
C THR A 302 -5.79 -9.43 0.92
N ILE A 303 -6.77 -9.86 1.73
CA ILE A 303 -7.71 -10.91 1.36
C ILE A 303 -8.51 -10.47 0.13
N GLN A 304 -8.60 -11.37 -0.84
CA GLN A 304 -9.38 -11.25 -2.05
C GLN A 304 -10.32 -12.44 -2.14
N ARG A 305 -11.52 -12.21 -2.67
CA ARG A 305 -12.43 -13.30 -2.99
C ARG A 305 -11.83 -14.29 -4.00
N ARG A 306 -11.06 -13.78 -4.96
CA ARG A 306 -10.34 -14.56 -5.97
C ARG A 306 -8.94 -13.98 -6.12
N THR A 307 -7.93 -14.85 -6.20
CA THR A 307 -6.53 -14.45 -6.44
C THR A 307 -6.00 -15.09 -7.70
N TRP A 308 -4.87 -14.56 -8.19
CA TRP A 308 -4.17 -15.16 -9.33
C TRP A 308 -3.77 -16.61 -9.01
N GLN A 309 -3.33 -16.87 -7.79
CA GLN A 309 -2.93 -18.20 -7.31
C GLN A 309 -4.08 -19.21 -7.39
N ALA A 310 -5.30 -18.78 -7.06
CA ALA A 310 -6.49 -19.62 -7.13
C ALA A 310 -7.11 -19.70 -8.54
N ALA A 311 -6.57 -18.97 -9.53
CA ALA A 311 -7.12 -18.94 -10.89
C ALA A 311 -6.76 -20.18 -11.72
N ASP A 312 -5.71 -20.91 -11.34
CA ASP A 312 -5.21 -22.13 -11.97
C ASP A 312 -4.40 -22.92 -10.94
N CYS A 313 -4.64 -24.23 -10.82
CA CYS A 313 -3.95 -25.07 -9.83
C CYS A 313 -2.42 -25.01 -9.96
N ASN A 314 -1.89 -24.92 -11.18
CA ASN A 314 -0.45 -24.89 -11.46
C ASN A 314 0.17 -23.49 -11.27
N HIS A 315 -0.60 -22.49 -10.86
CA HIS A 315 -0.02 -21.27 -10.31
C HIS A 315 0.60 -21.50 -8.93
N CYS A 316 0.16 -22.54 -8.20
CA CYS A 316 0.78 -23.00 -6.96
C CYS A 316 1.55 -24.31 -7.16
N HIS A 317 0.92 -25.32 -7.76
CA HIS A 317 1.50 -26.63 -7.99
C HIS A 317 2.64 -26.56 -9.03
N GLY A 318 3.81 -27.07 -8.66
CA GLY A 318 5.05 -26.97 -9.44
C GLY A 318 5.71 -25.59 -9.40
N ASN A 319 5.15 -24.62 -8.66
CA ASN A 319 5.68 -23.27 -8.59
C ASN A 319 6.52 -23.06 -7.32
N LYS A 320 7.78 -23.48 -7.38
CA LYS A 320 8.73 -23.39 -6.26
C LYS A 320 8.91 -21.97 -5.72
N GLU A 321 8.79 -20.94 -6.56
CA GLU A 321 8.98 -19.54 -6.17
C GLU A 321 7.95 -19.04 -5.14
N LEU A 322 6.79 -19.70 -5.04
CA LEU A 322 5.79 -19.38 -4.02
C LEU A 322 6.09 -20.03 -2.66
N PHE A 323 7.01 -20.99 -2.58
CA PHE A 323 7.32 -21.71 -1.36
C PHE A 323 8.62 -21.22 -0.73
N LEU A 324 8.64 -21.14 0.60
CA LEU A 324 9.88 -20.93 1.33
C LEU A 324 10.68 -22.24 1.33
N THR A 325 11.67 -22.33 0.45
CA THR A 325 12.51 -23.52 0.28
C THR A 325 13.91 -23.31 0.85
N GLN A 326 14.48 -24.37 1.41
CA GLN A 326 15.80 -24.31 2.07
C GLN A 326 16.91 -23.89 1.11
N ASP A 327 16.87 -24.31 -0.15
CA ASP A 327 17.88 -24.00 -1.15
C ASP A 327 17.76 -22.58 -1.76
N ALA A 328 16.69 -21.85 -1.43
CA ALA A 328 16.53 -20.44 -1.78
C ALA A 328 17.09 -19.47 -0.72
N MET A 329 17.78 -19.98 0.31
CA MET A 329 18.24 -19.19 1.47
C MET A 329 19.73 -19.42 1.79
N PRO A 330 20.41 -18.42 2.36
CA PRO A 330 21.74 -18.62 2.94
C PRO A 330 21.69 -19.53 4.17
N PHE A 331 22.81 -20.18 4.50
CA PHE A 331 22.90 -21.22 5.53
C PHE A 331 22.33 -20.80 6.90
N ASP A 332 22.63 -19.58 7.36
CA ASP A 332 22.15 -19.09 8.65
C ASP A 332 20.61 -18.93 8.71
N MET A 333 20.00 -18.54 7.59
CA MET A 333 18.55 -18.51 7.42
C MET A 333 17.95 -19.91 7.30
N ILE A 334 18.65 -20.87 6.69
CA ILE A 334 18.20 -22.27 6.67
C ILE A 334 18.08 -22.79 8.11
N VAL A 335 19.12 -22.59 8.94
CA VAL A 335 19.12 -23.04 10.33
C VAL A 335 17.99 -22.40 11.13
N ALA A 336 17.79 -21.08 10.99
CA ALA A 336 16.73 -20.36 11.70
C ALA A 336 15.32 -20.78 11.25
N ASN A 337 15.13 -21.09 9.96
CA ASN A 337 13.81 -21.37 9.38
C ASN A 337 13.55 -22.86 9.11
N ARG A 338 14.39 -23.77 9.59
CA ARG A 338 14.29 -25.22 9.33
C ARG A 338 12.92 -25.84 9.62
N HIS A 339 12.17 -25.27 10.56
CA HIS A 339 10.85 -25.74 10.98
C HIS A 339 9.69 -25.15 10.18
N VAL A 340 9.94 -24.09 9.40
CA VAL A 340 8.92 -23.38 8.61
C VAL A 340 9.21 -23.45 7.10
N ALA A 341 10.43 -23.82 6.70
CA ALA A 341 10.87 -23.96 5.33
C ALA A 341 10.81 -25.42 4.85
N LEU A 342 10.46 -25.61 3.58
CA LEU A 342 10.38 -26.91 2.93
C LEU A 342 11.71 -27.32 2.30
N LYS A 343 11.95 -28.63 2.16
CA LYS A 343 12.92 -29.10 1.16
C LYS A 343 12.35 -28.86 -0.23
N ALA A 344 13.20 -28.60 -1.22
CA ALA A 344 12.73 -28.35 -2.60
C ALA A 344 11.90 -29.52 -3.16
N ALA A 345 12.24 -30.77 -2.78
CA ALA A 345 11.50 -31.97 -3.18
C ALA A 345 10.10 -32.10 -2.53
N ASP A 346 9.84 -31.37 -1.44
CA ASP A 346 8.55 -31.40 -0.73
C ASP A 346 7.55 -30.38 -1.31
N VAL A 347 7.94 -29.60 -2.32
CA VAL A 347 7.04 -28.70 -3.03
C VAL A 347 6.05 -29.54 -3.85
N PRO A 348 4.72 -29.31 -3.73
CA PRO A 348 3.73 -30.05 -4.51
C PRO A 348 4.00 -29.94 -6.02
N GLY A 349 4.06 -31.08 -6.72
CA GLY A 349 4.25 -31.12 -8.17
C GLY A 349 3.03 -30.60 -8.96
N PRO A 350 3.18 -30.29 -10.26
CA PRO A 350 2.09 -29.89 -11.15
C PRO A 350 0.93 -30.90 -11.18
N VAL A 351 -0.30 -30.41 -11.33
CA VAL A 351 -1.50 -31.24 -11.47
C VAL A 351 -2.04 -31.19 -12.90
N GLN A 352 -2.61 -32.30 -13.36
CA GLN A 352 -3.12 -32.42 -14.75
C GLN A 352 -4.50 -31.77 -14.97
N ALA A 353 -5.29 -31.57 -13.90
CA ALA A 353 -6.64 -31.03 -14.00
C ALA A 353 -6.64 -29.51 -14.25
N LYS A 354 -7.03 -29.11 -15.48
CA LYS A 354 -7.07 -27.70 -15.93
C LYS A 354 -8.43 -27.06 -15.63
N ARG A 355 -8.60 -26.47 -14.45
CA ARG A 355 -9.60 -25.40 -14.25
C ARG A 355 -8.87 -24.06 -14.33
N SER A 356 -8.78 -23.52 -15.54
CA SER A 356 -8.27 -22.16 -15.78
C SER A 356 -9.47 -21.22 -15.98
N PHE A 357 -9.68 -20.30 -15.04
CA PHE A 357 -10.72 -19.26 -15.13
C PHE A 357 -10.24 -18.00 -15.86
N ILE A 358 -9.17 -18.13 -16.66
CA ILE A 358 -8.54 -17.01 -17.35
C ILE A 358 -9.18 -16.90 -18.73
N LEU A 359 -10.19 -16.05 -18.83
CA LEU A 359 -10.65 -15.55 -20.12
C LEU A 359 -9.61 -14.54 -20.62
N LEU A 360 -9.12 -14.72 -21.85
CA LEU A 360 -8.14 -13.84 -22.50
C LEU A 360 -8.74 -13.15 -23.73
N PRO A 361 -9.65 -12.17 -23.60
CA PRO A 361 -10.12 -11.40 -24.74
C PRO A 361 -9.20 -10.21 -25.02
N THR A 362 -7.90 -10.28 -24.71
CA THR A 362 -6.96 -9.17 -24.87
C THR A 362 -5.96 -9.46 -25.99
N HIS A 363 -5.82 -8.53 -26.92
CA HIS A 363 -4.80 -8.55 -27.97
C HIS A 363 -3.72 -7.51 -27.64
N PRO A 364 -2.73 -7.86 -26.79
CA PRO A 364 -1.77 -6.87 -26.33
C PRO A 364 -0.90 -6.37 -27.48
N ASP A 365 -0.68 -5.06 -27.55
CA ASP A 365 0.33 -4.47 -28.42
C ASP A 365 1.70 -4.63 -27.76
N THR A 366 2.37 -5.74 -28.07
CA THR A 366 3.70 -6.05 -27.52
C THR A 366 4.75 -5.01 -27.90
N ALA A 367 4.55 -4.21 -28.96
CA ALA A 367 5.46 -3.12 -29.30
C ALA A 367 5.36 -1.95 -28.31
N MET A 368 4.27 -1.80 -27.56
CA MET A 368 4.13 -0.74 -26.56
C MET A 368 4.96 -0.98 -25.30
N ARG A 369 5.31 -2.22 -24.94
CA ARG A 369 6.03 -2.54 -23.69
C ARG A 369 7.46 -2.96 -23.99
N VAL A 370 8.45 -2.17 -23.59
CA VAL A 370 9.88 -2.48 -23.82
C VAL A 370 10.62 -2.77 -22.51
N SER A 371 11.46 -3.80 -22.47
CA SER A 371 12.26 -4.12 -21.28
C SER A 371 13.48 -3.22 -21.13
N THR A 372 14.07 -3.19 -19.93
CA THR A 372 15.35 -2.49 -19.68
C THR A 372 16.47 -3.02 -20.58
N GLU A 373 16.50 -4.32 -20.84
CA GLU A 373 17.44 -4.99 -21.73
C GLU A 373 17.26 -4.55 -23.18
N TRP A 374 16.01 -4.47 -23.65
CA TRP A 374 15.70 -3.99 -25.00
C TRP A 374 16.14 -2.54 -25.16
N LEU A 375 15.76 -1.67 -24.22
CA LEU A 375 16.11 -0.25 -24.28
C LEU A 375 17.62 -0.05 -24.23
N ARG A 376 18.35 -0.81 -23.40
CA ARG A 376 19.81 -0.77 -23.37
C ARG A 376 20.42 -1.09 -24.73
N LYS A 377 19.90 -2.08 -25.47
CA LYS A 377 20.42 -2.45 -26.80
C LYS A 377 20.12 -1.39 -27.87
N HIS A 378 18.94 -0.77 -27.81
CA HIS A 378 18.42 0.12 -28.87
C HIS A 378 18.55 1.62 -28.59
N ARG A 379 19.04 2.04 -27.40
CA ARG A 379 19.12 3.46 -27.01
C ARG A 379 19.91 4.40 -27.94
N LYS A 380 20.68 3.83 -28.88
CA LYS A 380 21.46 4.58 -29.87
C LYS A 380 20.81 4.60 -31.27
N ASP A 381 19.64 4.00 -31.42
CA ASP A 381 18.92 3.95 -32.68
C ASP A 381 18.48 5.35 -33.09
N LYS A 382 18.77 5.74 -34.34
CA LYS A 382 18.54 7.12 -34.84
C LYS A 382 17.08 7.56 -34.78
N ASN A 383 16.14 6.61 -34.88
CA ASN A 383 14.70 6.87 -34.87
C ASN A 383 14.05 6.67 -33.50
N LEU A 384 14.83 6.40 -32.44
CA LEU A 384 14.35 6.22 -31.09
C LEU A 384 14.55 7.49 -30.26
N VAL A 385 13.49 7.91 -29.57
CA VAL A 385 13.51 9.03 -28.64
C VAL A 385 13.15 8.50 -27.27
N ILE A 386 14.07 8.61 -26.31
CA ILE A 386 13.81 8.23 -24.93
C ILE A 386 13.39 9.48 -24.16
N VAL A 387 12.26 9.44 -23.45
CA VAL A 387 11.72 10.58 -22.71
C VAL A 387 11.60 10.22 -21.24
N ASP A 388 12.31 11.00 -20.41
CA ASP A 388 12.18 10.98 -18.96
C ASP A 388 11.12 12.00 -18.53
N THR A 389 10.08 11.52 -17.86
CA THR A 389 8.95 12.37 -17.48
C THR A 389 9.05 12.94 -16.08
N ARG A 390 10.13 12.68 -15.34
CA ARG A 390 10.31 13.08 -13.94
C ARG A 390 10.60 14.58 -13.80
N THR A 391 10.76 15.08 -12.57
CA THR A 391 11.15 16.49 -12.38
C THR A 391 12.56 16.76 -12.91
N ARG A 392 12.86 18.03 -13.20
CA ARG A 392 14.17 18.45 -13.69
C ARG A 392 15.29 18.01 -12.76
N ASP A 393 15.13 18.23 -11.47
CA ASP A 393 16.14 17.87 -10.46
C ASP A 393 16.40 16.37 -10.43
N GLN A 394 15.34 15.55 -10.56
CA GLN A 394 15.48 14.09 -10.61
C GLN A 394 16.22 13.62 -11.87
N TYR A 395 15.95 14.25 -13.02
CA TYR A 395 16.64 13.99 -14.28
C TYR A 395 18.12 14.38 -14.18
N GLU A 396 18.42 15.62 -13.78
CA GLU A 396 19.80 16.14 -13.76
C GLU A 396 20.68 15.36 -12.77
N LYS A 397 20.11 14.88 -11.65
CA LYS A 397 20.79 14.00 -10.69
C LYS A 397 21.16 12.64 -11.29
N SER A 398 20.26 12.01 -12.03
CA SER A 398 20.51 10.74 -12.73
C SER A 398 19.40 10.38 -13.71
N HIS A 399 19.73 9.98 -14.94
CA HIS A 399 18.77 9.55 -15.97
C HIS A 399 19.31 8.43 -16.87
N ILE A 400 18.45 7.82 -17.70
CA ILE A 400 18.86 6.83 -18.70
C ILE A 400 19.69 7.53 -19.78
N PRO A 401 20.90 7.03 -20.12
CA PRO A 401 21.76 7.67 -21.12
C PRO A 401 21.06 7.88 -22.48
N GLY A 402 21.09 9.11 -22.99
CA GLY A 402 20.44 9.49 -24.24
C GLY A 402 18.97 9.92 -24.11
N ALA A 403 18.42 9.92 -22.90
CA ALA A 403 17.06 10.42 -22.66
C ALA A 403 16.96 11.94 -22.74
N TYR A 404 15.88 12.43 -23.34
CA TYR A 404 15.43 13.81 -23.24
C TYR A 404 14.58 14.01 -21.99
N HIS A 405 14.49 15.26 -21.52
CA HIS A 405 13.69 15.60 -20.35
C HIS A 405 12.42 16.36 -20.74
N LEU A 406 11.27 15.80 -20.40
CA LEU A 406 9.96 16.47 -20.47
C LEU A 406 9.14 16.10 -19.23
N CYS A 407 9.24 16.92 -18.18
CA CYS A 407 8.45 16.75 -16.97
C CYS A 407 6.96 16.60 -17.28
N PHE A 408 6.28 15.61 -16.69
CA PHE A 408 4.83 15.40 -16.84
C PHE A 408 4.00 16.66 -16.55
N CYS A 409 4.54 17.56 -15.71
CA CYS A 409 3.94 18.83 -15.35
C CYS A 409 3.72 19.78 -16.54
N VAL A 410 4.52 19.68 -17.62
CA VAL A 410 4.39 20.60 -18.77
C VAL A 410 3.18 20.29 -19.65
N PHE A 411 2.60 19.10 -19.52
CA PHE A 411 1.46 18.64 -20.35
C PHE A 411 0.10 19.09 -19.81
N ARG A 412 0.09 19.73 -18.64
CA ARG A 412 -1.12 20.05 -17.88
C ARG A 412 -1.14 21.50 -17.44
N THR A 413 -2.32 21.98 -17.04
CA THR A 413 -2.49 23.25 -16.34
C THR A 413 -1.88 23.17 -14.94
N THR A 414 -1.72 24.32 -14.31
CA THR A 414 -1.07 24.47 -13.00
C THR A 414 -2.08 24.32 -11.87
N ALA A 415 -1.59 24.31 -10.63
CA ALA A 415 -2.41 24.11 -9.42
C ALA A 415 -3.40 25.26 -9.15
N ASP A 416 -3.10 26.45 -9.67
CA ASP A 416 -3.88 27.69 -9.57
C ASP A 416 -4.92 27.84 -10.70
N SER A 417 -4.96 26.91 -11.65
CA SER A 417 -6.01 26.86 -12.67
C SER A 417 -7.33 26.32 -12.10
N THR A 418 -8.45 26.69 -12.73
CA THR A 418 -9.78 26.20 -12.37
C THR A 418 -10.41 25.51 -13.59
N PRO A 419 -10.54 24.17 -13.62
CA PRO A 419 -10.00 23.20 -12.66
C PRO A 419 -8.47 23.05 -12.71
N PRO A 420 -7.82 22.58 -11.62
CA PRO A 420 -6.37 22.42 -11.60
C PRO A 420 -5.93 21.13 -12.31
N TYR A 421 -4.74 21.17 -12.91
CA TYR A 421 -4.07 20.01 -13.52
C TYR A 421 -4.78 19.33 -14.71
N MET A 422 -5.61 20.07 -15.45
CA MET A 422 -6.24 19.63 -16.70
C MET A 422 -5.21 19.39 -17.80
N MET A 423 -5.47 18.49 -18.73
CA MET A 423 -4.61 18.33 -19.92
C MET A 423 -4.63 19.58 -20.80
N LYS A 424 -3.47 19.94 -21.33
CA LYS A 424 -3.36 21.00 -22.35
C LYS A 424 -3.99 20.57 -23.67
N THR A 425 -4.35 21.53 -24.52
CA THR A 425 -4.94 21.21 -25.83
C THR A 425 -3.94 20.49 -26.73
N ALA A 426 -4.43 19.77 -27.75
CA ALA A 426 -3.57 19.05 -28.70
C ALA A 426 -2.56 19.99 -29.41
N GLU A 427 -2.96 21.23 -29.68
CA GLU A 427 -2.11 22.25 -30.30
C GLU A 427 -0.99 22.72 -29.36
N GLU A 428 -1.30 22.95 -28.08
CA GLU A 428 -0.29 23.28 -27.07
C GLU A 428 0.69 22.12 -26.86
N LEU A 429 0.17 20.89 -26.77
CA LEU A 429 0.97 19.68 -26.63
C LEU A 429 1.88 19.47 -27.84
N ALA A 430 1.40 19.68 -29.06
CA ALA A 430 2.20 19.59 -30.27
C ALA A 430 3.35 20.61 -30.28
N LYS A 431 3.15 21.82 -29.77
CA LYS A 431 4.22 22.82 -29.58
C LYS A 431 5.26 22.34 -28.55
N ILE A 432 4.83 21.67 -27.48
CA ILE A 432 5.74 21.11 -26.47
C ILE A 432 6.60 19.99 -27.07
N PHE A 433 5.98 19.00 -27.73
CA PHE A 433 6.70 17.85 -28.29
C PHE A 433 7.55 18.22 -29.51
N GLY A 434 7.09 19.14 -30.36
CA GLY A 434 7.86 19.67 -31.48
C GLY A 434 8.93 20.68 -31.07
N GLY A 435 8.83 21.27 -29.88
CA GLY A 435 9.70 22.34 -29.40
C GLY A 435 11.18 21.92 -29.21
N PRO A 436 12.06 22.89 -28.88
CA PRO A 436 13.52 22.71 -28.83
C PRO A 436 14.02 21.80 -27.69
N ARG A 437 13.11 21.31 -26.84
CA ARG A 437 13.43 20.31 -25.81
C ARG A 437 13.42 18.88 -26.34
N LEU A 438 12.74 18.62 -27.46
CA LEU A 438 12.56 17.26 -27.99
C LEU A 438 12.66 17.18 -29.53
N GLY A 439 12.09 18.13 -30.27
CA GLY A 439 12.11 18.10 -31.74
C GLY A 439 11.49 16.81 -32.29
N LEU A 440 10.37 16.39 -31.71
CA LEU A 440 9.69 15.16 -32.08
C LEU A 440 9.07 15.31 -33.48
N THR A 441 9.08 14.22 -34.23
CA THR A 441 8.39 14.11 -35.53
C THR A 441 7.56 12.83 -35.54
N PRO A 442 6.46 12.73 -36.31
CA PRO A 442 5.58 11.56 -36.33
C PRO A 442 6.27 10.22 -36.66
N LYS A 443 7.43 10.25 -37.35
CA LYS A 443 8.19 9.05 -37.75
C LYS A 443 8.98 8.40 -36.61
N LYS A 444 9.34 9.16 -35.58
CA LYS A 444 10.19 8.68 -34.48
C LYS A 444 9.38 7.79 -33.54
N ARG A 445 9.99 6.75 -32.99
CA ARG A 445 9.43 5.95 -31.89
C ARG A 445 9.80 6.61 -30.57
N VAL A 446 8.83 6.79 -29.68
CA VAL A 446 9.04 7.35 -28.34
C VAL A 446 9.01 6.24 -27.30
N VAL A 447 10.04 6.16 -26.45
CA VAL A 447 10.05 5.33 -25.23
C VAL A 447 9.97 6.24 -24.02
N ILE A 448 8.84 6.22 -23.33
CA ILE A 448 8.61 7.00 -22.10
C ILE A 448 8.94 6.18 -20.85
N TYR A 449 9.51 6.83 -19.83
CA TYR A 449 9.72 6.24 -18.51
C TYR A 449 9.65 7.28 -17.39
N ASP A 450 9.44 6.79 -16.17
CA ASP A 450 9.43 7.57 -14.94
C ASP A 450 10.09 6.80 -13.77
N ASP A 451 9.78 7.21 -12.54
CA ASP A 451 10.18 6.57 -11.28
C ASP A 451 9.03 5.87 -10.55
N GLY A 452 7.91 5.61 -11.23
CA GLY A 452 6.73 4.95 -10.67
C GLY A 452 5.61 5.89 -10.19
N HIS A 453 5.77 7.21 -10.36
CA HIS A 453 4.75 8.21 -10.00
C HIS A 453 3.71 8.47 -11.11
N SER A 454 3.64 7.62 -12.13
CA SER A 454 2.66 7.69 -13.23
C SER A 454 2.81 8.91 -14.16
N GLY A 455 3.99 9.54 -14.17
CA GLY A 455 4.29 10.65 -15.08
C GLY A 455 4.34 10.21 -16.55
N ARG A 456 4.71 8.94 -16.78
CA ARG A 456 4.72 8.35 -18.12
C ARG A 456 3.30 8.17 -18.67
N GLY A 457 2.32 7.78 -17.85
CA GLY A 457 0.91 7.72 -18.27
C GLY A 457 0.40 9.04 -18.83
N VAL A 458 0.70 10.15 -18.15
CA VAL A 458 0.34 11.51 -18.62
C VAL A 458 1.01 11.83 -19.96
N ALA A 459 2.31 11.51 -20.11
CA ALA A 459 3.01 11.72 -21.37
C ALA A 459 2.46 10.82 -22.50
N PHE A 460 2.04 9.59 -22.19
CA PHE A 460 1.40 8.67 -23.12
C PHE A 460 0.08 9.26 -23.64
N LEU A 461 -0.78 9.72 -22.72
CA LEU A 461 -2.05 10.36 -23.06
C LEU A 461 -1.81 11.61 -23.92
N ALA A 462 -0.85 12.47 -23.55
CA ALA A 462 -0.50 13.64 -24.32
C ALA A 462 -0.04 13.31 -25.76
N LEU A 463 0.78 12.25 -25.92
CA LEU A 463 1.22 11.77 -27.23
C LEU A 463 0.05 11.21 -28.05
N ARG A 464 -0.91 10.52 -27.41
CA ARG A 464 -2.13 10.04 -28.06
C ARG A 464 -3.02 11.18 -28.53
N MET A 465 -3.21 12.22 -27.70
CA MET A 465 -4.02 13.41 -28.02
C MET A 465 -3.52 14.17 -29.27
N ILE A 466 -2.21 14.18 -29.52
CA ILE A 466 -1.64 14.79 -30.73
C ILE A 466 -1.60 13.83 -31.94
N GLY A 467 -2.09 12.60 -31.78
CA GLY A 467 -2.13 11.57 -32.82
C GLY A 467 -0.82 10.78 -33.00
N HIS A 468 0.11 10.80 -32.05
CA HIS A 468 1.35 10.00 -32.14
C HIS A 468 1.05 8.51 -31.94
N LYS A 469 1.51 7.66 -32.86
CA LYS A 469 1.20 6.22 -32.87
C LYS A 469 2.32 5.35 -32.28
N ASN A 470 3.58 5.67 -32.57
CA ASN A 470 4.74 4.85 -32.24
C ASN A 470 5.24 5.11 -30.81
N ILE A 471 4.37 4.87 -29.83
CA ILE A 471 4.66 5.06 -28.41
C ILE A 471 4.97 3.71 -27.75
N SER A 472 6.00 3.67 -26.94
CA SER A 472 6.32 2.57 -26.04
C SER A 472 6.61 3.10 -24.65
N PHE A 473 6.40 2.31 -23.61
CA PHE A 473 6.83 2.59 -22.25
C PHE A 473 7.86 1.56 -21.79
N LEU A 474 8.79 2.01 -20.95
CA LEU A 474 9.72 1.11 -20.26
C LEU A 474 8.96 0.26 -19.24
N ASP A 475 9.07 -1.07 -19.34
CA ASP A 475 8.59 -1.98 -18.32
C ASP A 475 9.44 -1.84 -17.05
N GLY A 476 8.77 -1.54 -15.94
CA GLY A 476 9.43 -1.06 -14.72
C GLY A 476 9.61 0.45 -14.71
N THR A 477 10.70 0.92 -14.11
CA THR A 477 11.01 2.34 -13.89
C THR A 477 12.50 2.59 -14.04
N ILE A 478 12.96 3.83 -13.82
CA ILE A 478 14.39 4.09 -13.66
C ILE A 478 15.01 3.26 -12.52
N ASN A 479 14.24 2.88 -11.50
CA ASN A 479 14.74 2.03 -10.42
C ASN A 479 14.97 0.58 -10.91
N SER A 480 14.17 0.09 -11.85
CA SER A 480 14.41 -1.21 -12.50
C SER A 480 15.69 -1.19 -13.33
N TRP A 481 15.94 -0.09 -14.06
CA TRP A 481 17.22 0.14 -14.76
C TRP A 481 18.42 0.13 -13.81
N LYS A 482 18.30 0.85 -12.68
CA LYS A 482 19.33 0.87 -11.61
C LYS A 482 19.55 -0.50 -10.99
N GLY A 483 18.48 -1.23 -10.70
CA GLY A 483 18.52 -2.56 -10.08
C GLY A 483 19.25 -3.60 -10.94
N LYS A 484 19.28 -3.41 -12.26
CA LYS A 484 20.07 -4.23 -13.20
C LYS A 484 21.55 -3.82 -13.28
N GLY A 485 21.99 -2.82 -12.51
CA GLY A 485 23.36 -2.31 -12.55
C GLY A 485 23.70 -1.54 -13.83
N TYR A 486 22.70 -1.09 -14.59
CA TYR A 486 22.95 -0.36 -15.83
C TYR A 486 23.41 1.09 -15.56
N LYS A 487 24.34 1.57 -16.39
CA LYS A 487 24.92 2.91 -16.27
C LYS A 487 23.85 4.00 -16.41
N LEU A 488 23.99 5.06 -15.62
CA LEU A 488 23.18 6.27 -15.67
C LEU A 488 24.01 7.44 -16.21
N ALA A 489 23.35 8.39 -16.84
CA ALA A 489 23.90 9.71 -17.17
C ALA A 489 23.46 10.75 -16.13
N LYS A 490 24.12 11.91 -16.14
CA LYS A 490 23.86 13.06 -15.25
C LYS A 490 23.96 14.36 -16.06
N GLY A 491 23.44 15.45 -15.50
CA GLY A 491 23.53 16.77 -16.11
C GLY A 491 22.30 17.16 -16.92
N ARG A 492 22.40 18.29 -17.63
CA ARG A 492 21.28 18.92 -18.33
C ARG A 492 20.89 18.15 -19.58
N ALA A 493 19.59 18.20 -19.91
CA ALA A 493 19.06 17.57 -21.11
C ALA A 493 19.64 18.23 -22.38
N PRO A 494 19.93 17.43 -23.42
CA PRO A 494 20.34 17.98 -24.71
C PRO A 494 19.22 18.82 -25.32
N LYS A 495 19.58 19.93 -25.97
CA LYS A 495 18.65 20.71 -26.80
C LYS A 495 18.60 20.10 -28.20
N THR A 496 17.42 20.16 -28.82
CA THR A 496 17.21 19.74 -30.21
C THR A 496 16.80 20.93 -31.06
N LYS A 497 16.91 20.77 -32.39
CA LYS A 497 16.21 21.66 -33.31
C LYS A 497 14.70 21.50 -33.09
N ALA A 498 13.98 22.62 -33.04
CA ALA A 498 12.53 22.61 -33.00
C ALA A 498 12.00 22.14 -34.37
N GLU A 499 10.98 21.29 -34.34
CA GLU A 499 10.28 20.76 -35.51
C GLU A 499 8.78 21.02 -35.33
N LYS A 500 8.09 21.40 -36.41
CA LYS A 500 6.63 21.55 -36.34
C LYS A 500 5.99 20.16 -36.25
N TYR A 501 5.32 19.87 -35.14
CA TYR A 501 4.58 18.61 -35.00
C TYR A 501 3.16 18.78 -35.58
N PRO A 502 2.75 18.00 -36.60
CA PRO A 502 1.39 18.06 -37.14
C PRO A 502 0.41 17.41 -36.17
N VAL A 503 -0.62 18.15 -35.77
CA VAL A 503 -1.73 17.60 -34.97
C VAL A 503 -2.65 16.83 -35.92
N SER A 504 -2.85 15.55 -35.63
CA SER A 504 -3.98 14.78 -36.16
C SER A 504 -4.90 14.53 -34.97
N LEU A 505 -6.02 15.24 -34.92
CA LEU A 505 -6.98 15.09 -33.83
C LEU A 505 -7.40 13.61 -33.76
N SER A 506 -7.01 12.94 -32.68
CA SER A 506 -7.57 11.64 -32.33
C SER A 506 -9.01 11.83 -31.84
N ALA A 507 -9.81 10.75 -31.82
CA ALA A 507 -11.10 10.74 -31.14
C ALA A 507 -11.01 11.36 -29.73
N ASN A 508 -12.11 11.95 -29.24
CA ASN A 508 -12.14 12.63 -27.95
C ASN A 508 -11.77 11.65 -26.81
N LEU A 509 -10.52 11.71 -26.33
CA LEU A 509 -9.96 10.81 -25.31
C LEU A 509 -10.33 11.24 -23.90
N LEU A 510 -10.69 12.51 -23.72
CA LEU A 510 -11.02 13.10 -22.43
C LEU A 510 -12.53 13.18 -22.27
N VAL A 511 -12.99 13.01 -21.04
CA VAL A 511 -14.39 13.22 -20.65
C VAL A 511 -14.47 14.15 -19.46
N THR A 512 -15.51 14.97 -19.47
CA THR A 512 -15.90 15.87 -18.38
C THR A 512 -16.79 15.14 -17.37
N ASN A 513 -17.02 15.80 -16.24
CA ASN A 513 -18.03 15.42 -15.25
C ASN A 513 -19.42 15.15 -15.87
N HIS A 514 -19.90 16.03 -16.75
CA HIS A 514 -21.21 15.86 -17.40
C HIS A 514 -21.25 14.69 -18.38
N ASP A 515 -20.18 14.48 -19.17
CA ASP A 515 -20.07 13.31 -20.06
C ASP A 515 -20.17 12.00 -19.25
N ILE A 516 -19.56 11.95 -18.06
CA ILE A 516 -19.63 10.79 -17.18
C ILE A 516 -21.06 10.55 -16.72
N ILE A 517 -21.75 11.59 -16.25
CA ILE A 517 -23.15 11.49 -15.80
C ILE A 517 -24.04 10.97 -16.93
N GLU A 518 -23.90 11.52 -18.14
CA GLU A 518 -24.69 11.09 -19.30
C GLU A 518 -24.41 9.63 -19.68
N LEU A 519 -23.13 9.26 -19.82
CA LEU A 519 -22.73 7.91 -20.21
C LEU A 519 -23.09 6.86 -19.16
N MET A 520 -22.97 7.19 -17.86
CA MET A 520 -23.38 6.30 -16.78
C MET A 520 -24.90 6.18 -16.71
N GLY A 521 -25.64 7.28 -16.83
CA GLY A 521 -27.10 7.30 -16.84
C GLY A 521 -27.70 6.48 -17.99
N ALA A 522 -27.04 6.47 -19.15
CA ALA A 522 -27.40 5.63 -20.29
C ALA A 522 -26.95 4.16 -20.16
N GLY A 523 -26.24 3.80 -19.07
CA GLY A 523 -25.66 2.47 -18.90
C GLY A 523 -24.53 2.16 -19.88
N GLN A 524 -23.99 3.17 -20.58
CA GLN A 524 -22.99 3.08 -21.65
C GLN A 524 -21.54 3.23 -21.15
N ALA A 525 -21.32 3.46 -19.86
CA ALA A 525 -19.97 3.53 -19.30
C ALA A 525 -19.83 2.77 -17.98
N ILE A 526 -18.59 2.42 -17.69
CA ILE A 526 -18.13 2.08 -16.35
C ILE A 526 -17.01 3.03 -15.97
N VAL A 527 -17.03 3.54 -14.74
CA VAL A 527 -15.97 4.39 -14.21
C VAL A 527 -15.04 3.53 -13.34
N VAL A 528 -13.74 3.65 -13.56
CA VAL A 528 -12.70 2.91 -12.85
C VAL A 528 -11.82 3.88 -12.08
N ASP A 529 -11.91 3.85 -10.76
CA ASP A 529 -11.15 4.70 -9.86
C ASP A 529 -9.80 4.05 -9.52
N SER A 530 -8.72 4.70 -9.96
CA SER A 530 -7.35 4.21 -9.84
C SER A 530 -6.69 4.54 -8.50
N ARG A 531 -7.38 5.26 -7.60
CA ARG A 531 -6.88 5.63 -6.27
C ARG A 531 -6.84 4.42 -5.33
N ASN A 532 -6.23 4.59 -4.15
CA ASN A 532 -6.31 3.56 -3.11
C ASN A 532 -7.74 3.50 -2.54
N ALA A 533 -8.07 2.37 -1.90
CA ALA A 533 -9.43 2.13 -1.41
C ALA A 533 -9.87 3.16 -0.36
N ALA A 534 -8.96 3.66 0.49
CA ALA A 534 -9.32 4.67 1.48
C ALA A 534 -9.71 6.02 0.90
N GLN A 535 -9.10 6.43 -0.22
CA GLN A 535 -9.56 7.62 -0.93
C GLN A 535 -10.91 7.40 -1.59
N HIS A 536 -11.12 6.22 -2.17
CA HIS A 536 -12.37 5.84 -2.82
C HIS A 536 -13.55 5.77 -1.83
N ASN A 537 -13.34 5.14 -0.67
CA ASN A 537 -14.37 5.01 0.37
C ASN A 537 -14.61 6.31 1.15
N GLY A 538 -13.73 7.30 1.01
CA GLY A 538 -13.83 8.61 1.68
C GLY A 538 -13.14 8.74 3.03
N ASP A 539 -12.56 7.66 3.56
CA ASP A 539 -11.84 7.66 4.84
C ASP A 539 -10.52 8.45 4.79
N MET A 540 -9.93 8.61 3.59
CA MET A 540 -8.68 9.35 3.39
C MET A 540 -8.85 10.47 2.37
N VAL A 541 -8.60 11.71 2.79
CA VAL A 541 -8.69 12.89 1.93
C VAL A 541 -7.30 13.42 1.58
N ARG A 542 -7.03 13.61 0.29
CA ARG A 542 -5.89 14.41 -0.19
C ARG A 542 -6.25 15.89 -0.11
N ARG A 543 -6.14 16.47 1.10
CA ARG A 543 -6.57 17.85 1.40
C ARG A 543 -5.86 18.92 0.56
N ASP A 544 -4.69 18.60 0.01
CA ASP A 544 -3.96 19.43 -0.94
C ASP A 544 -4.59 19.47 -2.34
N ILE A 545 -5.56 18.60 -2.63
CA ILE A 545 -6.21 18.43 -3.94
C ILE A 545 -7.73 18.56 -3.87
N ALA A 546 -8.37 17.94 -2.88
CA ALA A 546 -9.82 17.88 -2.75
C ALA A 546 -10.25 18.23 -1.31
N LYS A 547 -11.39 18.90 -1.18
CA LYS A 547 -11.95 19.31 0.12
C LYS A 547 -12.54 18.12 0.90
N LYS A 548 -13.09 17.14 0.18
CA LYS A 548 -13.75 15.95 0.72
C LYS A 548 -13.22 14.66 0.07
N GLY A 549 -13.35 13.55 0.79
CA GLY A 549 -13.08 12.21 0.28
C GLY A 549 -14.33 11.57 -0.28
N GLY A 550 -14.18 10.45 -0.98
CA GLY A 550 -15.28 9.72 -1.60
C GLY A 550 -14.90 9.34 -3.02
N ALA A 551 -15.86 8.85 -3.78
CA ALA A 551 -15.70 8.52 -5.18
C ALA A 551 -16.97 8.83 -5.98
N ILE A 552 -16.81 8.86 -7.31
CA ILE A 552 -17.94 8.95 -8.24
C ILE A 552 -18.89 7.79 -7.92
N PRO A 553 -20.21 8.02 -7.75
CA PRO A 553 -21.16 6.97 -7.44
C PRO A 553 -21.01 5.77 -8.39
N GLU A 554 -21.10 4.55 -7.85
CA GLU A 554 -20.96 3.28 -8.58
C GLU A 554 -19.62 3.02 -9.26
N ALA A 555 -18.62 3.91 -9.11
CA ALA A 555 -17.30 3.68 -9.67
C ALA A 555 -16.64 2.42 -9.10
N ILE A 556 -15.95 1.67 -9.95
CA ILE A 556 -15.21 0.47 -9.57
C ILE A 556 -13.88 0.90 -8.94
N SER A 557 -13.69 0.59 -7.66
CA SER A 557 -12.39 0.76 -6.98
C SER A 557 -11.35 -0.24 -7.52
N PHE A 558 -10.36 0.26 -8.27
CA PHE A 558 -9.25 -0.52 -8.81
C PHE A 558 -7.91 0.20 -8.61
N PRO A 559 -7.27 0.07 -7.43
CA PRO A 559 -6.00 0.72 -7.15
C PRO A 559 -4.92 0.33 -8.17
N LEU A 560 -4.31 1.34 -8.82
CA LEU A 560 -3.33 1.14 -9.90
C LEU A 560 -2.16 0.22 -9.49
N GLN A 561 -1.79 0.23 -8.21
CA GLN A 561 -0.72 -0.59 -7.64
C GLN A 561 -1.01 -2.10 -7.67
N THR A 562 -2.23 -2.51 -8.03
CA THR A 562 -2.62 -3.90 -8.30
C THR A 562 -1.95 -4.47 -9.55
N LEU A 563 -1.58 -3.62 -10.51
CA LEU A 563 -1.04 -4.06 -11.81
C LEU A 563 0.47 -4.34 -11.79
N ARG A 564 1.16 -3.98 -10.69
CA ARG A 564 2.62 -3.99 -10.62
C ARG A 564 3.16 -4.94 -9.55
N ASN A 565 4.35 -5.47 -9.80
CA ASN A 565 5.16 -6.14 -8.80
C ASN A 565 5.90 -5.12 -7.90
N SER A 566 6.70 -5.60 -6.96
CA SER A 566 7.50 -4.79 -6.05
C SER A 566 8.59 -3.94 -6.73
N ASN A 567 9.02 -4.33 -7.93
CA ASN A 567 10.00 -3.59 -8.73
C ASN A 567 9.36 -2.49 -9.60
N GLY A 568 8.03 -2.32 -9.52
CA GLY A 568 7.27 -1.37 -10.33
C GLY A 568 7.00 -1.83 -11.77
N GLU A 569 7.38 -3.07 -12.11
CA GLU A 569 7.13 -3.70 -13.41
C GLU A 569 5.68 -4.19 -13.47
N LEU A 570 5.07 -4.15 -14.65
CA LEU A 570 3.72 -4.67 -14.82
C LEU A 570 3.74 -6.21 -14.71
N TYR A 571 2.68 -6.82 -14.20
CA TYR A 571 2.54 -8.27 -14.29
C TYR A 571 2.50 -8.74 -15.76
N PRO A 572 2.75 -10.03 -16.03
CA PRO A 572 2.57 -10.60 -17.37
C PRO A 572 1.14 -10.38 -17.88
N THR A 573 0.96 -10.22 -19.20
CA THR A 573 -0.33 -9.91 -19.84
C THR A 573 -1.46 -10.80 -19.35
N LYS A 574 -1.24 -12.13 -19.28
CA LYS A 574 -2.23 -13.10 -18.81
C LYS A 574 -2.79 -12.75 -17.42
N ARG A 575 -1.91 -12.29 -16.52
CA ARG A 575 -2.28 -11.89 -15.16
C ARG A 575 -2.96 -10.52 -15.12
N LEU A 576 -2.52 -9.57 -15.94
CA LEU A 576 -3.18 -8.26 -16.04
C LEU A 576 -4.62 -8.39 -16.53
N ALA A 577 -4.84 -9.15 -17.61
CA ALA A 577 -6.17 -9.42 -18.16
C ALA A 577 -7.09 -10.08 -17.11
N TRP A 578 -6.56 -11.06 -16.38
CA TRP A 578 -7.30 -11.70 -15.30
C TRP A 578 -7.64 -10.74 -14.15
N LEU A 579 -6.68 -9.91 -13.71
CA LEU A 579 -6.90 -8.93 -12.64
C LEU A 579 -8.02 -7.94 -12.99
N LEU A 580 -8.02 -7.44 -14.22
CA LEU A 580 -9.03 -6.50 -14.73
C LEU A 580 -10.39 -7.19 -14.85
N SER A 581 -10.46 -8.36 -15.50
CA SER A 581 -11.71 -9.12 -15.66
C SER A 581 -12.32 -9.49 -14.29
N ASN A 582 -11.50 -9.90 -13.33
CA ASN A 582 -11.94 -10.22 -11.97
C ASN A 582 -12.48 -8.99 -11.21
N ALA A 583 -12.04 -7.78 -11.58
CA ALA A 583 -12.57 -6.53 -11.04
C ALA A 583 -13.84 -6.04 -11.78
N GLY A 584 -14.32 -6.78 -12.79
CA GLY A 584 -15.44 -6.36 -13.63
C GLY A 584 -15.04 -5.53 -14.86
N ILE A 585 -13.74 -5.42 -15.14
CA ILE A 585 -13.18 -4.64 -16.26
C ILE A 585 -12.80 -5.61 -17.39
N SER A 586 -13.80 -6.10 -18.13
CA SER A 586 -13.59 -7.08 -19.21
C SER A 586 -13.33 -6.39 -20.56
N SER A 587 -12.49 -6.98 -21.40
CA SER A 587 -12.34 -6.59 -22.81
C SER A 587 -13.37 -7.26 -23.74
N GLY A 588 -14.13 -8.24 -23.23
CA GLY A 588 -15.21 -8.92 -23.94
C GLY A 588 -16.59 -8.54 -23.38
N ALA A 589 -17.55 -8.29 -24.29
CA ALA A 589 -18.97 -8.02 -24.07
C ALA A 589 -19.35 -6.76 -23.26
N THR A 590 -18.45 -5.79 -23.12
CA THR A 590 -18.86 -4.42 -22.78
C THR A 590 -18.83 -3.58 -24.06
N GLU A 591 -20.00 -3.30 -24.64
CA GLU A 591 -20.16 -2.11 -25.50
C GLU A 591 -19.86 -0.81 -24.72
N LYS A 592 -19.77 -0.91 -23.38
CA LYS A 592 -19.55 0.20 -22.48
C LYS A 592 -18.15 0.81 -22.63
N THR A 593 -18.11 2.13 -22.58
CA THR A 593 -16.92 2.95 -22.47
C THR A 593 -16.28 2.77 -21.10
N ILE A 594 -14.99 2.47 -21.03
CA ILE A 594 -14.25 2.44 -19.77
C ILE A 594 -13.70 3.84 -19.52
N ILE A 595 -14.09 4.46 -18.42
CA ILE A 595 -13.62 5.78 -18.03
C ILE A 595 -12.68 5.64 -16.85
N THR A 596 -11.41 5.97 -17.02
CA THR A 596 -10.44 5.95 -15.91
C THR A 596 -10.45 7.28 -15.16
N THR A 597 -10.47 7.24 -13.83
CA THR A 597 -10.42 8.45 -12.97
C THR A 597 -9.41 8.28 -11.83
N CYS A 598 -8.96 9.41 -11.24
CA CYS A 598 -8.18 9.41 -10.00
C CYS A 598 -8.37 10.73 -9.23
N ASN A 599 -7.31 11.33 -8.69
CA ASN A 599 -7.36 12.68 -8.11
C ASN A 599 -7.19 13.79 -9.16
N THR A 600 -6.18 13.68 -10.03
CA THR A 600 -5.77 14.74 -10.98
C THR A 600 -5.21 14.15 -12.29
N ASN A 601 -5.91 13.18 -12.87
CA ASN A 601 -5.55 12.48 -14.11
C ASN A 601 -4.21 11.68 -14.13
N MET A 602 -3.32 11.78 -13.14
CA MET A 602 -2.04 11.05 -13.23
C MET A 602 -2.16 9.52 -13.22
N LEU A 603 -2.87 8.96 -12.24
CA LEU A 603 -3.05 7.50 -12.14
C LEU A 603 -4.00 6.99 -13.22
N ALA A 604 -5.00 7.82 -13.58
CA ALA A 604 -5.97 7.54 -14.63
C ALA A 604 -5.28 7.38 -15.99
N ALA A 605 -4.42 8.32 -16.37
CA ALA A 605 -3.66 8.25 -17.62
C ALA A 605 -2.72 7.03 -17.69
N GLU A 606 -2.15 6.60 -16.56
CA GLU A 606 -1.35 5.37 -16.51
C GLU A 606 -2.21 4.11 -16.65
N LEU A 607 -3.41 4.07 -16.05
CA LEU A 607 -4.35 2.98 -16.26
C LEU A 607 -4.82 2.93 -17.73
N TYR A 608 -5.13 4.07 -18.33
CA TYR A 608 -5.45 4.21 -19.76
C TYR A 608 -4.35 3.61 -20.64
N MET A 609 -3.08 3.96 -20.39
CA MET A 609 -1.93 3.39 -21.10
C MET A 609 -1.87 1.86 -20.98
N VAL A 610 -2.15 1.30 -19.80
CA VAL A 610 -2.15 -0.16 -19.60
C VAL A 610 -3.34 -0.83 -20.31
N LEU A 611 -4.52 -0.22 -20.31
CA LEU A 611 -5.70 -0.73 -21.02
C LEU A 611 -5.48 -0.72 -22.54
N GLU A 612 -4.92 0.36 -23.07
CA GLU A 612 -4.48 0.46 -24.47
C GLU A 612 -3.45 -0.63 -24.82
N TYR A 613 -2.44 -0.83 -23.97
CA TYR A 613 -1.45 -1.91 -24.13
C TYR A 613 -2.11 -3.29 -24.21
N LEU A 614 -3.17 -3.53 -23.43
CA LEU A 614 -3.92 -4.79 -23.43
C LEU A 614 -4.92 -4.90 -24.59
N GLY A 615 -5.03 -3.86 -25.42
CA GLY A 615 -5.88 -3.86 -26.62
C GLY A 615 -7.32 -3.41 -26.38
N TYR A 616 -7.65 -2.83 -25.23
CA TYR A 616 -8.95 -2.22 -25.01
C TYR A 616 -9.13 -1.02 -25.95
N LYS A 617 -10.29 -0.91 -26.60
CA LYS A 617 -10.54 0.07 -27.68
C LYS A 617 -11.33 1.29 -27.24
N ASN A 618 -12.33 1.12 -26.38
CA ASN A 618 -13.22 2.20 -25.94
C ASN A 618 -12.85 2.65 -24.52
N VAL A 619 -11.69 3.31 -24.39
CA VAL A 619 -11.19 3.80 -23.10
C VAL A 619 -11.05 5.32 -23.18
N LYS A 620 -11.63 6.01 -22.19
CA LYS A 620 -11.55 7.46 -22.02
C LYS A 620 -10.99 7.80 -20.65
N VAL A 621 -10.55 9.04 -20.50
CA VAL A 621 -9.91 9.53 -19.29
C VAL A 621 -10.69 10.70 -18.72
N HIS A 622 -11.07 10.62 -17.45
CA HIS A 622 -11.70 11.72 -16.74
C HIS A 622 -10.63 12.78 -16.39
N ASP A 623 -10.65 13.91 -17.10
CA ASP A 623 -9.58 14.91 -17.02
C ASP A 623 -9.54 15.62 -15.65
N GLY A 624 -10.65 16.25 -15.24
CA GLY A 624 -10.73 16.91 -13.94
C GLY A 624 -10.68 15.96 -12.74
N SER A 625 -10.98 14.68 -12.96
CA SER A 625 -10.83 13.63 -11.95
C SER A 625 -11.61 13.97 -10.66
N TRP A 626 -11.25 13.39 -9.52
CA TRP A 626 -11.91 13.66 -8.24
C TRP A 626 -11.78 15.12 -7.79
N ALA A 627 -10.71 15.83 -8.19
CA ALA A 627 -10.51 17.23 -7.82
C ALA A 627 -11.63 18.14 -8.35
N GLU A 628 -12.02 17.96 -9.62
CA GLU A 628 -13.14 18.68 -10.23
C GLU A 628 -14.48 18.15 -9.72
N TRP A 629 -14.68 16.83 -9.72
CA TRP A 629 -15.93 16.20 -9.27
C TRP A 629 -16.35 16.62 -7.86
N ALA A 630 -15.43 16.54 -6.89
CA ALA A 630 -15.70 16.90 -5.50
C ALA A 630 -15.84 18.41 -5.28
N ALA A 631 -15.48 19.25 -6.25
CA ALA A 631 -15.71 20.69 -6.20
C ALA A 631 -17.07 21.08 -6.80
N GLU A 632 -17.58 20.30 -7.76
CA GLU A 632 -18.81 20.59 -8.50
C GLU A 632 -20.07 20.01 -7.83
N PHE A 633 -20.05 18.74 -7.40
CA PHE A 633 -21.26 18.02 -7.00
C PHE A 633 -21.43 17.78 -5.50
N GLU A 634 -20.56 18.31 -4.63
CA GLU A 634 -20.59 18.01 -3.18
C GLU A 634 -20.50 19.18 -2.20
#